data_AF-A0A6I0ERH4-F1
#
_entry.id   AF-A0A6I0ERH4-F1
#
_cell.length_a   1.000
_cell.length_b   1.000
_cell.length_c   1.000
_cell.angle_alpha   90.00
_cell.angle_beta   90.00
_cell.angle_gamma   90.00
#
_symmetry.space_group_name_H-M   'P 1'
#
loop_
_entity.id
_entity.type
_entity.pdbx_description
1 polymer ?
#
loop_
_entity_poly.entity_id
_entity_poly.type
_entity_poly.pdbx_seq_one_letter_code
_entity_poly.pdbx_strand_id
1 'polypeptide(L)'
;MACFSLMTAQVGAAGEDASKPLNVPAPTPATPPKPAEPAAAASGSAWSAEVAPAKAGEGLTLDARQTELVHKVSGYFSDINTLQGNFVQTSADNKRMKGKFYVKRPGRFRFDYARPSRQIVVSDGQYLAIQDLDLNNEDRVALDETPFRLLLRSDVDLVRDARIMEVQESEDLLVVGLVDKNPDTPGQIKLFMSTKPELELKEWVTKDAQGLDTRVQVSDLTKSGEIDASLFKIQSIGRPMSTP
;
A
#
# COMPACT_ATOMS: atom_id res chain seq x y z
N MET A 1 14.33 0.71 2.33
CA MET A 1 13.97 -0.09 1.12
C MET A 1 12.61 -0.72 1.40
N ALA A 2 11.57 -0.33 0.65
CA ALA A 2 10.17 -0.57 0.99
C ALA A 2 9.86 -2.06 1.20
N CYS A 3 9.62 -2.47 2.44
CA CYS A 3 9.55 -3.87 2.83
C CYS A 3 8.37 -4.64 2.22
N PHE A 4 7.30 -3.96 1.82
CA PHE A 4 6.20 -4.61 1.09
C PHE A 4 6.53 -4.87 -0.39
N SER A 5 7.64 -4.34 -0.90
CA SER A 5 8.15 -4.64 -2.25
C SER A 5 9.03 -5.90 -2.27
N LEU A 6 9.40 -6.48 -1.13
CA LEU A 6 10.06 -7.81 -1.10
C LEU A 6 9.09 -8.98 -1.41
N MET A 7 7.84 -8.68 -1.79
CA MET A 7 6.80 -9.67 -2.11
C MET A 7 6.86 -10.18 -3.56
N THR A 8 8.04 -10.20 -4.18
CA THR A 8 8.26 -10.72 -5.53
C THR A 8 9.56 -11.51 -5.61
N ALA A 9 9.65 -12.64 -4.91
CA ALA A 9 10.66 -13.64 -5.22
C ALA A 9 10.14 -15.08 -5.06
N GLN A 10 10.04 -15.75 -6.21
CA GLN A 10 10.35 -17.17 -6.42
C GLN A 10 9.27 -18.23 -6.13
N VAL A 11 8.57 -18.64 -7.20
CA VAL A 11 8.27 -20.06 -7.44
C VAL A 11 8.61 -20.36 -8.89
N GLY A 12 9.64 -21.18 -9.09
CA GLY A 12 10.00 -21.79 -10.36
C GLY A 12 10.00 -23.31 -10.24
N ALA A 13 9.36 -23.94 -11.23
CA ALA A 13 9.51 -25.31 -11.75
C ALA A 13 9.05 -26.52 -10.91
N ALA A 14 8.04 -27.22 -11.43
CA ALA A 14 8.10 -28.67 -11.73
C ALA A 14 6.85 -29.16 -12.48
N GLY A 15 7.04 -29.99 -13.52
CA GLY A 15 6.16 -31.12 -13.84
C GLY A 15 5.19 -30.94 -14.99
N GLU A 16 5.27 -31.86 -15.95
CA GLU A 16 4.69 -31.88 -17.29
C GLU A 16 3.45 -32.80 -17.39
N ASP A 17 2.70 -32.61 -18.48
CA ASP A 17 1.70 -33.49 -19.13
C ASP A 17 0.27 -33.63 -18.57
N ALA A 18 -0.70 -33.06 -19.30
CA ALA A 18 -1.89 -33.78 -19.78
C ALA A 18 -2.69 -32.94 -20.79
N SER A 19 -3.05 -33.59 -21.89
CA SER A 19 -3.61 -33.02 -23.12
C SER A 19 -5.14 -32.87 -23.11
N LYS A 20 -5.68 -31.70 -23.48
CA LYS A 20 -6.63 -31.44 -24.61
C LYS A 20 -7.39 -30.10 -24.47
N PRO A 21 -7.66 -29.38 -25.58
CA PRO A 21 -8.01 -27.96 -25.56
C PRO A 21 -9.52 -27.69 -25.53
N LEU A 22 -9.93 -26.63 -24.82
CA LEU A 22 -11.19 -25.94 -25.05
C LEU A 22 -10.91 -24.53 -25.58
N ASN A 23 -11.49 -24.30 -26.75
CA ASN A 23 -11.36 -23.17 -27.64
C ASN A 23 -12.07 -21.92 -27.10
N VAL A 24 -11.34 -20.83 -26.88
CA VAL A 24 -11.87 -19.46 -26.76
C VAL A 24 -10.96 -18.50 -27.53
N PRO A 25 -11.52 -17.61 -28.38
CA PRO A 25 -10.74 -16.80 -29.31
C PRO A 25 -9.96 -15.67 -28.60
N ALA A 26 -8.71 -15.48 -29.06
CA ALA A 26 -7.79 -14.45 -28.59
C ALA A 26 -8.19 -13.04 -29.07
N PRO A 27 -8.04 -11.98 -28.25
CA PRO A 27 -7.96 -10.62 -28.74
C PRO A 27 -6.56 -10.32 -29.29
N THR A 28 -6.53 -9.80 -30.52
CA THR A 28 -5.37 -9.40 -31.31
C THR A 28 -4.57 -8.27 -30.65
N PRO A 29 -3.21 -8.28 -30.71
CA PRO A 29 -2.39 -7.15 -30.29
C PRO A 29 -2.41 -6.02 -31.34
N ALA A 30 -2.72 -4.79 -30.93
CA ALA A 30 -2.66 -3.61 -31.76
C ALA A 30 -1.24 -3.01 -31.79
N THR A 31 -0.75 -2.79 -33.02
CA THR A 31 0.56 -2.26 -33.39
C THR A 31 0.73 -0.76 -33.05
N PRO A 32 1.93 -0.30 -32.63
CA PRO A 32 2.23 1.12 -32.40
C PRO A 32 2.54 1.88 -33.71
N PRO A 33 2.16 3.16 -33.87
CA PRO A 33 2.58 3.96 -35.02
C PRO A 33 3.99 4.57 -34.84
N LYS A 34 4.76 4.62 -35.94
CA LYS A 34 6.13 5.15 -36.09
C LYS A 34 6.12 6.65 -36.51
N PRO A 35 7.18 7.44 -36.23
CA PRO A 35 7.20 8.92 -36.25
C PRO A 35 7.17 9.60 -37.62
N ALA A 36 6.71 10.85 -37.64
CA ALA A 36 6.88 11.79 -38.74
C ALA A 36 7.52 13.11 -38.23
N GLU A 37 8.54 13.58 -38.93
CA GLU A 37 9.19 14.89 -38.81
C GLU A 37 9.66 15.28 -40.25
N PRO A 38 10.04 16.54 -40.57
CA PRO A 38 9.37 17.84 -40.44
C PRO A 38 9.15 18.54 -41.82
N ALA A 39 8.34 19.61 -41.87
CA ALA A 39 8.50 20.69 -42.85
C ALA A 39 7.98 22.03 -42.30
N ALA A 40 8.65 23.11 -42.70
CA ALA A 40 8.79 24.40 -42.01
C ALA A 40 7.72 25.48 -42.28
N ALA A 41 7.78 26.50 -41.40
CA ALA A 41 7.49 27.94 -41.59
C ALA A 41 6.03 28.41 -41.70
N ALA A 42 5.56 29.52 -41.11
CA ALA A 42 6.13 30.50 -40.18
C ALA A 42 5.00 31.42 -39.64
N SER A 43 5.33 32.14 -38.56
CA SER A 43 4.82 33.46 -38.12
C SER A 43 3.54 33.53 -37.27
N GLY A 44 3.69 34.13 -36.07
CA GLY A 44 2.57 34.77 -35.37
C GLY A 44 2.67 34.91 -33.85
N SER A 45 3.66 35.65 -33.37
CA SER A 45 3.75 36.34 -32.06
C SER A 45 2.83 35.97 -30.87
N ALA A 46 3.49 35.53 -29.80
CA ALA A 46 3.40 36.07 -28.43
C ALA A 46 2.06 36.00 -27.67
N TRP A 47 1.85 34.86 -26.99
CA TRP A 47 1.41 34.87 -25.60
C TRP A 47 2.37 33.97 -24.81
N SER A 48 3.43 34.56 -24.29
CA SER A 48 4.28 33.90 -23.29
C SER A 48 3.49 33.80 -21.99
N ALA A 49 2.70 32.74 -21.85
CA ALA A 49 2.48 32.14 -20.55
C ALA A 49 3.51 31.01 -20.43
N GLU A 50 4.66 31.35 -19.86
CA GLU A 50 5.57 30.38 -19.25
C GLU A 50 4.73 29.51 -18.32
N VAL A 51 4.29 28.35 -18.80
CA VAL A 51 3.76 27.32 -17.92
C VAL A 51 4.99 26.73 -17.25
N ALA A 52 5.32 27.32 -16.09
CA ALA A 52 6.34 26.77 -15.22
C ALA A 52 6.08 25.26 -15.05
N PRO A 53 7.11 24.41 -15.11
CA PRO A 53 6.92 23.01 -14.80
C PRO A 53 6.39 22.93 -13.38
N ALA A 54 5.19 22.39 -13.19
CA ALA A 54 4.72 22.00 -11.86
C ALA A 54 5.83 21.12 -11.26
N LYS A 55 6.49 21.63 -10.22
CA LYS A 55 7.51 20.90 -9.48
C LYS A 55 6.84 19.63 -8.95
N ALA A 56 7.19 18.49 -9.55
CA ALA A 56 6.97 17.19 -8.95
C ALA A 56 7.75 17.17 -7.63
N GLY A 57 7.05 17.42 -6.52
CA GLY A 57 7.66 17.63 -5.22
C GLY A 57 7.05 18.75 -4.37
N GLU A 58 5.93 19.36 -4.77
CA GLU A 58 5.16 20.22 -3.87
C GLU A 58 3.83 19.54 -3.54
N GLY A 59 3.49 19.51 -2.24
CA GLY A 59 2.18 19.03 -1.79
C GLY A 59 1.07 19.92 -2.34
N LEU A 60 -0.13 19.39 -2.46
CA LEU A 60 -1.29 20.24 -2.70
C LEU A 60 -1.40 21.26 -1.56
N THR A 61 -1.62 22.53 -1.90
CA THR A 61 -2.13 23.51 -0.94
C THR A 61 -3.58 23.15 -0.65
N LEU A 62 -3.85 22.64 0.55
CA LEU A 62 -5.18 22.21 0.94
C LEU A 62 -6.08 23.42 1.18
N ASP A 63 -7.26 23.43 0.57
CA ASP A 63 -8.32 24.36 0.95
C ASP A 63 -8.85 24.02 2.37
N ALA A 64 -9.58 24.95 2.99
CA ALA A 64 -10.15 24.75 4.33
C ALA A 64 -10.99 23.45 4.43
N ARG A 65 -11.76 23.14 3.38
CA ARG A 65 -12.57 21.92 3.32
C ARG A 65 -11.71 20.65 3.25
N GLN A 66 -10.67 20.65 2.42
CA GLN A 66 -9.77 19.50 2.27
C GLN A 66 -8.97 19.26 3.55
N THR A 67 -8.53 20.33 4.21
CA THR A 67 -7.85 20.27 5.50
C THR A 67 -8.74 19.62 6.56
N GLU A 68 -10.02 20.02 6.64
CA GLU A 68 -10.99 19.39 7.56
C GLU A 68 -11.17 17.88 7.26
N LEU A 69 -11.24 17.48 5.98
CA LEU A 69 -11.34 16.07 5.61
C LEU A 69 -10.11 15.28 6.02
N VAL A 70 -8.90 15.79 5.78
CA VAL A 70 -7.66 15.14 6.18
C VAL A 70 -7.57 15.03 7.71
N HIS A 71 -8.06 16.03 8.45
CA HIS A 71 -8.18 15.93 9.91
C HIS A 71 -9.18 14.84 10.34
N LYS A 72 -10.33 14.70 9.66
CA LYS A 72 -11.27 13.58 9.93
C LYS A 72 -10.63 12.22 9.69
N VAL A 73 -9.86 12.08 8.61
CA VAL A 73 -9.08 10.85 8.34
C VAL A 73 -8.05 10.61 9.43
N SER A 74 -7.30 11.64 9.84
CA SER A 74 -6.30 11.54 10.91
C SER A 74 -6.95 11.15 12.24
N GLY A 75 -8.11 11.72 12.57
CA GLY A 75 -8.93 11.35 13.71
C GLY A 75 -9.36 9.89 13.67
N TYR A 76 -9.94 9.44 12.55
CA TYR A 76 -10.32 8.04 12.35
C TYR A 76 -9.19 7.06 12.66
N PHE A 77 -7.98 7.30 12.15
CA PHE A 77 -6.84 6.43 12.45
C PHE A 77 -6.35 6.56 13.90
N SER A 78 -6.49 7.74 14.50
CA SER A 78 -6.09 7.99 15.89
C SER A 78 -7.02 7.35 16.92
N ASP A 79 -8.32 7.30 16.63
CA ASP A 79 -9.33 6.64 17.48
C ASP A 79 -9.22 5.10 17.46
N ILE A 80 -8.61 4.52 16.42
CA ILE A 80 -8.46 3.07 16.28
C ILE A 80 -7.32 2.57 17.16
N ASN A 81 -7.66 2.08 18.35
CA ASN A 81 -6.72 1.37 19.23
C ASN A 81 -6.43 -0.05 18.74
N THR A 82 -7.49 -0.75 18.31
CA THR A 82 -7.43 -2.13 17.81
C THR A 82 -8.26 -2.24 16.54
N LEU A 83 -7.77 -2.95 15.53
CA LEU A 83 -8.55 -3.23 14.32
C LEU A 83 -8.28 -4.66 13.88
N GLN A 84 -9.32 -5.39 13.54
CA GLN A 84 -9.17 -6.69 12.91
C GLN A 84 -10.20 -6.85 11.80
N GLY A 85 -9.88 -7.67 10.81
CA GLY A 85 -10.77 -7.96 9.70
C GLY A 85 -10.14 -8.89 8.69
N ASN A 86 -10.80 -9.02 7.55
CA ASN A 86 -10.29 -9.74 6.39
C ASN A 86 -9.66 -8.75 5.41
N PHE A 87 -8.67 -9.20 4.64
CA PHE A 87 -8.09 -8.41 3.56
C PHE A 87 -7.96 -9.21 2.27
N VAL A 88 -7.95 -8.49 1.15
CA VAL A 88 -7.58 -8.99 -0.17
C VAL A 88 -6.55 -8.03 -0.75
N GLN A 89 -5.32 -8.52 -0.88
CA GLN A 89 -4.24 -7.83 -1.57
C GLN A 89 -4.22 -8.22 -3.05
N THR A 90 -4.04 -7.23 -3.92
CA THR A 90 -3.74 -7.41 -5.34
C THR A 90 -2.40 -6.73 -5.61
N SER A 91 -1.37 -7.51 -5.93
CA SER A 91 -0.05 -6.99 -6.30
C SER A 91 -0.04 -6.50 -7.75
N ALA A 92 1.03 -5.79 -8.15
CA ALA A 92 1.18 -5.26 -9.51
C ALA A 92 1.12 -6.33 -10.62
N ASP A 93 1.48 -7.58 -10.30
CA ASP A 93 1.35 -8.75 -11.19
C ASP A 93 -0.10 -9.28 -11.32
N ASN A 94 -1.10 -8.57 -10.79
CA ASN A 94 -2.50 -9.02 -10.64
C ASN A 94 -2.69 -10.28 -9.77
N LYS A 95 -1.64 -10.76 -9.10
CA LYS A 95 -1.74 -11.84 -8.12
C LYS A 95 -2.57 -11.38 -6.92
N ARG A 96 -3.64 -12.12 -6.64
CA ARG A 96 -4.54 -11.87 -5.51
C ARG A 96 -4.20 -12.78 -4.35
N MET A 97 -4.00 -12.18 -3.18
CA MET A 97 -3.82 -12.87 -1.92
C MET A 97 -4.89 -12.41 -0.96
N LYS A 98 -5.39 -13.30 -0.11
CA LYS A 98 -6.39 -12.96 0.90
C LYS A 98 -5.91 -13.43 2.25
N GLY A 99 -6.45 -12.85 3.31
CA GLY A 99 -6.02 -13.20 4.65
C GLY A 99 -6.81 -12.48 5.73
N LYS A 100 -6.29 -12.57 6.94
CA LYS A 100 -6.78 -11.84 8.10
C LYS A 100 -5.74 -10.84 8.54
N PHE A 101 -6.17 -9.70 9.02
CA PHE A 101 -5.26 -8.72 9.58
C PHE A 101 -5.69 -8.30 10.98
N TYR A 102 -4.71 -7.92 11.77
CA TYR A 102 -4.84 -7.45 13.13
C TYR A 102 -3.93 -6.24 13.28
N VAL A 103 -4.43 -5.19 13.90
CA VAL A 103 -3.69 -3.97 14.21
C VAL A 103 -3.95 -3.67 15.67
N LYS A 104 -2.88 -3.37 16.40
CA LYS A 104 -2.93 -2.88 17.76
C LYS A 104 -1.96 -1.72 17.89
N ARG A 105 -2.50 -0.54 18.15
CA ARG A 105 -1.66 0.62 18.34
C ARG A 105 -0.91 0.58 19.68
N PRO A 106 0.28 1.19 19.75
CA PRO A 106 1.03 1.80 18.64
C PRO A 106 1.92 0.80 17.89
N GLY A 107 2.05 0.94 16.57
CA GLY A 107 3.06 0.26 15.75
C GLY A 107 2.85 -1.24 15.50
N ARG A 108 1.95 -1.93 16.20
CA ARG A 108 1.81 -3.39 16.09
C ARG A 108 0.75 -3.76 15.07
N PHE A 109 1.11 -4.65 14.16
CA PHE A 109 0.17 -5.21 13.22
C PHE A 109 0.59 -6.60 12.77
N ARG A 110 -0.34 -7.35 12.21
CA ARG A 110 -0.14 -8.69 11.69
C ARG A 110 -1.07 -8.93 10.52
N PHE A 111 -0.54 -9.42 9.41
CA PHE A 111 -1.27 -9.92 8.26
C PHE A 111 -0.96 -11.40 8.11
N ASP A 112 -1.97 -12.24 8.32
CA ASP A 112 -1.91 -13.68 8.10
C ASP A 112 -2.50 -14.00 6.73
N TYR A 113 -1.64 -14.44 5.80
CA TYR A 113 -2.07 -14.82 4.46
C TYR A 113 -2.70 -16.20 4.49
N ALA A 114 -3.82 -16.35 3.77
CA ALA A 114 -4.49 -17.62 3.59
C ALA A 114 -3.79 -18.46 2.51
N ARG A 115 -3.99 -19.78 2.57
CA ARG A 115 -3.49 -20.73 1.57
C ARG A 115 -3.82 -20.27 0.14
N PRO A 116 -2.93 -20.51 -0.84
CA PRO A 116 -1.79 -21.44 -0.78
C PRO A 116 -0.52 -20.91 -0.11
N SER A 117 -0.38 -19.60 0.10
CA SER A 117 0.80 -19.00 0.74
C SER A 117 0.65 -19.01 2.26
N ARG A 118 1.57 -19.63 3.00
CA ARG A 118 1.63 -19.56 4.47
C ARG A 118 2.52 -18.42 4.94
N GLN A 119 2.26 -17.23 4.40
CA GLN A 119 3.03 -16.04 4.71
C GLN A 119 2.41 -15.28 5.89
N ILE A 120 3.26 -14.76 6.76
CA ILE A 120 2.87 -13.91 7.89
C ILE A 120 3.72 -12.64 7.82
N VAL A 121 3.05 -11.49 7.81
CA VAL A 121 3.72 -10.20 7.94
C VAL A 121 3.37 -9.64 9.31
N VAL A 122 4.34 -9.50 10.21
CA VAL A 122 4.10 -9.12 11.60
C VAL A 122 5.06 -8.01 12.02
N SER A 123 4.53 -7.03 12.77
CA SER A 123 5.33 -5.98 13.39
C SER A 123 5.09 -5.93 14.89
N ASP A 124 6.18 -5.84 15.65
CA ASP A 124 6.21 -5.66 17.09
C ASP A 124 6.19 -4.17 17.50
N GLY A 125 6.21 -3.26 16.52
CA GLY A 125 6.26 -1.80 16.70
C GLY A 125 7.64 -1.19 16.52
N GLN A 126 8.70 -2.00 16.47
CA GLN A 126 10.06 -1.56 16.13
C GLN A 126 10.53 -2.16 14.79
N TYR A 127 10.25 -3.45 14.59
CA TYR A 127 10.63 -4.17 13.39
C TYR A 127 9.38 -4.69 12.66
N LEU A 128 9.55 -4.91 11.37
CA LEU A 128 8.61 -5.63 10.52
C LEU A 128 9.31 -6.91 10.08
N ALA A 129 8.68 -8.05 10.33
CA ALA A 129 9.13 -9.35 9.84
C ALA A 129 8.14 -9.88 8.80
N ILE A 130 8.68 -10.35 7.69
CA ILE A 130 7.97 -11.08 6.64
C ILE A 130 8.44 -12.52 6.71
N GLN A 131 7.53 -13.42 7.07
CA GLN A 131 7.80 -14.81 7.34
C GLN A 131 7.10 -15.68 6.32
N ASP A 132 7.86 -16.44 5.54
CA ASP A 132 7.32 -17.47 4.67
C ASP A 132 7.52 -18.84 5.33
N LEU A 133 6.43 -19.42 5.83
CA LEU A 133 6.47 -20.70 6.53
C LEU A 133 6.64 -21.90 5.58
N ASP A 134 6.39 -21.73 4.27
CA ASP A 134 6.59 -22.79 3.28
C ASP A 134 8.07 -22.88 2.89
N LEU A 135 8.75 -21.72 2.78
CA LEU A 135 10.17 -21.62 2.46
C LEU A 135 11.08 -21.56 3.69
N ASN A 136 10.52 -21.47 4.89
CA ASN A 136 11.25 -21.24 6.15
C ASN A 136 12.21 -20.04 6.03
N ASN A 137 11.71 -18.96 5.44
CA ASN A 137 12.46 -17.72 5.22
C ASN A 137 11.87 -16.59 6.08
N GLU A 138 12.75 -15.76 6.65
CA GLU A 138 12.37 -14.60 7.46
C GLU A 138 13.19 -13.38 7.04
N ASP A 139 12.50 -12.36 6.55
CA ASP A 139 13.07 -11.06 6.24
C ASP A 139 12.65 -10.05 7.31
N ARG A 140 13.60 -9.36 7.93
CA ARG A 140 13.34 -8.34 8.95
C ARG A 140 13.86 -6.99 8.51
N VAL A 141 13.05 -5.96 8.70
CA VAL A 141 13.45 -4.56 8.50
C VAL A 141 12.99 -3.69 9.67
N ALA A 142 13.59 -2.52 9.82
CA ALA A 142 13.07 -1.52 10.74
C ALA A 142 11.73 -0.98 10.21
N LEU A 143 10.72 -0.88 11.07
CA LEU A 143 9.41 -0.32 10.70
C LEU A 143 9.56 1.12 10.19
N ASP A 144 10.52 1.85 10.72
CA ASP A 144 10.81 3.24 10.36
C ASP A 144 11.25 3.43 8.90
N GLU A 145 11.73 2.37 8.24
CA GLU A 145 12.14 2.39 6.83
C GLU A 145 11.00 2.00 5.87
N THR A 146 9.77 1.89 6.39
CA THR A 146 8.60 1.47 5.62
C THR A 146 7.58 2.60 5.49
N PRO A 147 6.88 2.70 4.34
CA PRO A 147 5.86 3.74 4.14
C PRO A 147 4.67 3.60 5.11
N PHE A 148 4.46 2.42 5.70
CA PHE A 148 3.40 2.17 6.68
C PHE A 148 3.59 2.90 8.01
N ARG A 149 4.80 3.38 8.31
CA ARG A 149 5.12 4.13 9.53
C ARG A 149 4.14 5.28 9.79
N LEU A 150 3.75 6.02 8.76
CA LEU A 150 2.82 7.15 8.88
C LEU A 150 1.47 6.76 9.48
N LEU A 151 0.96 5.56 9.16
CA LEU A 151 -0.36 5.10 9.57
C LEU A 151 -0.34 4.37 10.92
N LEU A 152 0.84 4.08 11.46
CA LEU A 152 1.00 3.19 12.61
C LEU A 152 1.64 3.86 13.83
N ARG A 153 2.09 5.12 13.69
CA ARG A 153 2.59 5.92 14.81
C ARG A 153 1.52 6.18 15.88
N SER A 154 1.96 6.43 17.10
CA SER A 154 1.09 6.78 18.23
C SER A 154 0.38 8.12 18.02
N ASP A 155 1.04 9.07 17.35
CA ASP A 155 0.55 10.41 17.03
C ASP A 155 0.42 10.49 15.51
N VAL A 156 -0.78 10.20 14.99
CA VAL A 156 -1.05 10.29 13.55
C VAL A 156 -1.65 11.64 13.23
N ASP A 157 -0.77 12.54 12.78
CA ASP A 157 -1.15 13.79 12.15
C ASP A 157 -0.71 13.75 10.69
N LEU A 158 -1.62 13.38 9.79
CA LEU A 158 -1.33 13.28 8.36
C LEU A 158 -1.05 14.65 7.75
N VAL A 159 -1.55 15.75 8.34
CA VAL A 159 -1.30 17.12 7.86
C VAL A 159 0.13 17.53 8.19
N ARG A 160 0.60 17.18 9.39
CA ARG A 160 1.95 17.49 9.86
C ARG A 160 3.01 16.58 9.24
N ASP A 161 2.81 15.27 9.24
CA ASP A 161 3.84 14.29 8.91
C ASP A 161 3.81 13.83 7.44
N ALA A 162 2.67 13.92 6.76
CA ALA A 162 2.55 13.52 5.36
C ALA A 162 2.39 14.74 4.44
N ARG A 163 2.87 14.60 3.21
CA ARG A 163 2.58 15.51 2.11
C ARG A 163 1.33 15.00 1.41
N ILE A 164 0.25 15.78 1.50
CA ILE A 164 -1.00 15.43 0.82
C ILE A 164 -0.86 15.74 -0.67
N MET A 165 -1.07 14.71 -1.49
CA MET A 165 -0.94 14.76 -2.94
C MET A 165 -2.29 14.84 -3.64
N GLU A 166 -3.35 14.36 -2.98
CA GLU A 166 -4.69 14.29 -3.55
C GLU A 166 -5.73 14.24 -2.45
N VAL A 167 -6.80 15.01 -2.57
CA VAL A 167 -8.02 14.87 -1.75
C VAL A 167 -9.20 14.97 -2.70
N GLN A 168 -9.94 13.89 -2.84
CA GLN A 168 -11.18 13.85 -3.63
C GLN A 168 -12.33 13.42 -2.71
N GLU A 169 -13.36 14.26 -2.62
CA GLU A 169 -14.61 13.96 -1.90
C GLU A 169 -15.71 13.70 -2.94
N SER A 170 -16.44 12.62 -2.77
CA SER A 170 -17.65 12.26 -3.51
C SER A 170 -18.75 11.90 -2.51
N GLU A 171 -19.99 11.71 -2.99
CA GLU A 171 -21.16 11.54 -2.10
C GLU A 171 -21.07 10.37 -1.10
N ASP A 172 -20.28 9.33 -1.40
CA ASP A 172 -20.09 8.14 -0.54
C ASP A 172 -18.62 7.76 -0.32
N LEU A 173 -17.69 8.46 -0.97
CA LEU A 173 -16.28 8.08 -1.03
C LEU A 173 -15.38 9.28 -0.79
N LEU A 174 -14.40 9.12 0.09
CA LEU A 174 -13.30 10.04 0.32
C LEU A 174 -11.99 9.36 -0.07
N VAL A 175 -11.27 9.97 -1.01
CA VAL A 175 -9.95 9.50 -1.45
C VAL A 175 -8.89 10.48 -0.98
N VAL A 176 -7.88 9.98 -0.26
CA VAL A 176 -6.76 10.78 0.24
C VAL A 176 -5.44 10.16 -0.21
N GLY A 177 -4.71 10.85 -1.07
CA GLY A 177 -3.36 10.51 -1.49
C GLY A 177 -2.33 11.22 -0.62
N LEU A 178 -1.39 10.47 -0.05
CA LEU A 178 -0.36 10.97 0.84
C LEU A 178 1.00 10.34 0.55
N VAL A 179 2.06 11.10 0.79
CA VAL A 179 3.46 10.69 0.65
C VAL A 179 4.19 11.07 1.93
N ASP A 180 5.13 10.23 2.39
CA ASP A 180 5.95 10.58 3.56
C ASP A 180 6.83 11.80 3.24
N LYS A 181 6.91 12.76 4.17
CA LYS A 181 7.83 13.90 4.03
C LYS A 181 9.29 13.47 4.20
N ASN A 182 9.53 12.29 4.77
CA ASN A 182 10.86 11.71 4.93
C ASN A 182 11.41 11.24 3.55
N PRO A 183 12.50 11.84 3.05
CA PRO A 183 13.10 11.45 1.77
C PRO A 183 13.65 10.00 1.77
N ASP A 184 13.95 9.43 2.93
CA ASP A 184 14.50 8.08 3.07
C ASP A 184 13.45 6.96 2.88
N THR A 185 12.16 7.32 2.83
CA THR A 185 11.06 6.35 2.69
C THR A 185 10.22 6.64 1.44
N PRO A 186 10.75 6.36 0.23
CA PRO A 186 10.02 6.59 -1.01
C PRO A 186 8.79 5.68 -1.09
N GLY A 187 7.60 6.28 -1.17
CA GLY A 187 6.35 5.57 -1.38
C GLY A 187 5.14 6.49 -1.30
N GLN A 188 4.12 6.20 -2.10
CA GLN A 188 2.83 6.90 -2.07
C GLN A 188 1.76 5.96 -1.54
N ILE A 189 0.87 6.48 -0.70
CA ILE A 189 -0.29 5.76 -0.20
C ILE A 189 -1.53 6.52 -0.66
N LYS A 190 -2.49 5.83 -1.27
CA LYS A 190 -3.83 6.34 -1.54
C LYS A 190 -4.83 5.57 -0.69
N LEU A 191 -5.59 6.29 0.12
CA LEU A 191 -6.62 5.75 1.00
C LEU A 191 -7.98 5.98 0.37
N PHE A 192 -8.82 4.95 0.38
CA PHE A 192 -10.20 4.97 -0.07
C PHE A 192 -11.10 4.67 1.13
N MET A 193 -11.81 5.70 1.58
CA MET A 193 -12.68 5.65 2.74
C MET A 193 -14.13 5.83 2.32
N SER A 194 -15.01 4.99 2.82
CA SER A 194 -16.46 5.21 2.67
C SER A 194 -16.90 6.27 3.69
N THR A 195 -17.78 7.19 3.29
CA THR A 195 -18.28 8.27 4.15
C THR A 195 -19.67 7.98 4.73
N LYS A 196 -20.33 6.89 4.30
CA LYS A 196 -21.64 6.46 4.83
C LYS A 196 -21.66 4.95 5.09
N PRO A 197 -22.33 4.47 6.15
CA PRO A 197 -23.01 5.24 7.20
C PRO A 197 -22.07 5.96 8.17
N GLU A 198 -20.81 5.54 8.25
CA GLU A 198 -19.73 6.18 9.02
C GLU A 198 -18.45 6.20 8.17
N LEU A 199 -17.52 7.08 8.52
CA LEU A 199 -16.17 7.07 7.94
C LEU A 199 -15.47 5.74 8.24
N GLU A 200 -15.17 4.97 7.20
CA GLU A 200 -14.50 3.67 7.32
C GLU A 200 -13.53 3.41 6.17
N LEU A 201 -12.32 2.93 6.49
CA LEU A 201 -11.35 2.51 5.49
C LEU A 201 -11.85 1.26 4.74
N LYS A 202 -11.98 1.35 3.42
CA LYS A 202 -12.36 0.20 2.57
C LYS A 202 -11.18 -0.36 1.81
N GLU A 203 -10.28 0.50 1.37
CA GLU A 203 -9.16 0.11 0.54
C GLU A 203 -8.01 1.10 0.70
N TRP A 204 -6.79 0.60 0.51
CA TRP A 204 -5.65 1.46 0.23
C TRP A 204 -4.81 0.91 -0.92
N VAL A 205 -4.11 1.81 -1.60
CA VAL A 205 -3.15 1.48 -2.65
C VAL A 205 -1.80 2.07 -2.25
N THR A 206 -0.79 1.22 -2.14
CA THR A 206 0.60 1.65 -1.94
C THR A 206 1.36 1.54 -3.25
N LYS A 207 2.03 2.62 -3.65
CA LYS A 207 2.98 2.67 -4.76
C LYS A 207 4.38 2.76 -4.19
N ASP A 208 5.26 1.83 -4.57
CA ASP A 208 6.65 1.82 -4.12
C ASP A 208 7.56 2.68 -5.02
N ALA A 209 8.86 2.72 -4.71
CA ALA A 209 9.86 3.48 -5.45
C ALA A 209 10.01 3.04 -6.92
N GLN A 210 9.70 1.78 -7.23
CA GLN A 210 9.68 1.23 -8.59
C GLN A 210 8.38 1.55 -9.34
N GLY A 211 7.41 2.18 -8.68
CA GLY A 211 6.12 2.55 -9.25
C GLY A 211 5.11 1.40 -9.32
N LEU A 212 5.37 0.28 -8.65
CA LEU A 212 4.47 -0.87 -8.61
C LEU A 212 3.32 -0.61 -7.62
N ASP A 213 2.10 -0.73 -8.11
CA ASP A 213 0.90 -0.55 -7.31
C ASP A 213 0.53 -1.85 -6.59
N THR A 214 0.40 -1.78 -5.27
CA THR A 214 -0.18 -2.84 -4.43
C THR A 214 -1.45 -2.32 -3.81
N ARG A 215 -2.58 -2.98 -4.12
CA ARG A 215 -3.91 -2.64 -3.63
C ARG A 215 -4.28 -3.58 -2.51
N VAL A 216 -4.82 -3.08 -1.41
CA VAL A 216 -5.35 -3.89 -0.32
C VAL A 216 -6.75 -3.42 0.02
N GLN A 217 -7.69 -4.33 -0.10
CA GLN A 217 -9.10 -4.14 0.24
C GLN A 217 -9.36 -4.80 1.59
N VAL A 218 -10.13 -4.15 2.46
CA VAL A 218 -10.48 -4.69 3.78
C VAL A 218 -11.98 -4.82 3.95
N SER A 219 -12.38 -5.85 4.68
CA SER A 219 -13.77 -6.15 5.00
C SER A 219 -13.90 -6.70 6.43
N ASP A 220 -15.13 -6.75 6.93
CA ASP A 220 -15.47 -7.33 8.24
C ASP A 220 -14.69 -6.68 9.40
N LEU A 221 -14.60 -5.34 9.36
CA LEU A 221 -13.81 -4.56 10.29
C LEU A 221 -14.41 -4.55 11.70
N THR A 222 -13.57 -4.82 12.70
CA THR A 222 -13.92 -4.75 14.13
C THR A 222 -12.92 -3.85 14.86
N LYS A 223 -13.37 -2.68 15.34
CA LYS A 223 -12.55 -1.60 15.93
C LYS A 223 -12.29 -1.74 17.46
N SER A 224 -12.93 -2.70 18.14
CA SER A 224 -12.96 -2.74 19.62
C SER A 224 -12.83 -4.16 20.19
N GLY A 225 -12.03 -5.01 19.56
CA GLY A 225 -11.77 -6.37 20.06
C GLY A 225 -10.57 -6.39 21.02
N GLU A 226 -10.65 -7.19 22.09
CA GLU A 226 -9.45 -7.58 22.83
C GLU A 226 -8.56 -8.44 21.93
N ILE A 227 -7.53 -7.84 21.34
CA ILE A 227 -6.52 -8.54 20.55
C ILE A 227 -5.35 -8.90 21.47
N ASP A 228 -5.07 -10.21 21.57
CA ASP A 228 -3.98 -10.74 22.38
C ASP A 228 -2.63 -10.18 21.89
N ALA A 229 -1.85 -9.63 22.82
CA ALA A 229 -0.58 -8.98 22.48
C ALA A 229 0.47 -9.97 21.94
N SER A 230 0.32 -11.27 22.23
CA SER A 230 1.24 -12.31 21.77
C SER A 230 1.15 -12.55 20.26
N LEU A 231 0.04 -12.16 19.62
CA LEU A 231 -0.11 -12.25 18.17
C LEU A 231 0.93 -11.42 17.42
N PHE A 232 1.41 -10.33 18.03
CA PHE A 232 2.37 -9.39 17.44
C PHE A 232 3.82 -9.71 17.75
N LYS A 233 4.09 -10.81 18.47
CA LYS A 233 5.47 -11.24 18.75
C LYS A 233 6.02 -11.93 17.51
N ILE A 234 7.12 -11.41 16.98
CA ILE A 234 7.86 -12.02 15.88
C ILE A 234 8.50 -13.32 16.40
N GLN A 235 8.01 -14.47 15.95
CA GLN A 235 8.57 -15.77 16.29
C GLN A 235 9.59 -16.18 15.23
N SER A 236 10.88 -16.18 15.56
CA SER A 236 11.92 -16.62 14.61
C SER A 236 11.65 -18.01 14.06
N ILE A 237 11.51 -18.09 12.74
CA ILE A 237 11.46 -19.36 12.01
C ILE A 237 12.88 -19.69 11.54
N GLY A 238 13.55 -20.60 12.24
CA GLY A 238 14.84 -21.14 11.80
C GLY A 238 16.11 -20.40 12.26
N ARG A 239 16.45 -20.56 13.54
CA ARG A 239 17.81 -20.95 13.97
C ARG A 239 17.67 -21.62 15.35
N PRO A 240 18.04 -22.90 15.53
CA PRO A 240 18.21 -23.40 16.89
C PRO A 240 19.29 -22.52 17.53
N MET A 241 18.96 -21.95 18.70
CA MET A 241 19.96 -21.36 19.57
C MET A 241 20.95 -22.47 19.94
N SER A 242 22.05 -22.61 19.19
CA SER A 242 23.23 -23.26 19.72
C SER A 242 23.68 -22.40 20.89
N THR A 243 23.25 -22.82 22.08
CA THR A 243 23.64 -22.21 23.36
C THR A 243 25.12 -22.57 23.58
N PRO A 244 25.97 -21.62 24.01
CA PRO A 244 27.41 -21.83 24.17
C PRO A 244 27.76 -22.90 25.21
#